data_AF-G5S6Y5-F1
#
_entry.id   AF-G5S6Y5-F1
#
_cell.length_a   1.000
_cell.length_b   1.000
_cell.length_c   1.000
_cell.angle_alpha   90.00
_cell.angle_beta   90.00
_cell.angle_gamma   90.00
#
_symmetry.space_group_name_H-M   'P 1'
#
loop_
_entity.id
_entity.type
_entity.pdbx_description
1 polymer ?
#
loop_
_entity_poly.entity_id
_entity_poly.type
_entity_poly.pdbx_seq_one_letter_code
_entity_poly.pdbx_strand_id
1 'polypeptide(L)' 'TAVAIREMYPKAHFVTIFAKPAGRPLVDDYVIDIPQNTWIEQPWDMGVVFVPPISGR' A
#
# COMPACT_ATOMS: atom_id res chain seq x y z
N THR A 1 7.20 1.32 10.89
CA THR A 1 7.26 -0.10 10.44
C THR A 1 8.54 -0.44 9.70
N ALA A 2 8.82 0.15 8.52
CA ALA A 2 10.00 -0.22 7.72
C ALA A 2 11.34 -0.11 8.49
N VAL A 3 11.54 0.97 9.27
CA VAL A 3 12.72 1.14 10.15
C VAL A 3 12.87 -0.04 11.12
N ALA A 4 11.82 -0.36 11.88
CA ALA A 4 11.83 -1.47 12.83
C ALA A 4 12.10 -2.82 12.15
N ILE A 5 11.54 -3.06 10.95
CA ILE A 5 11.81 -4.29 10.19
C ILE A 5 13.29 -4.38 9.83
N ARG A 6 13.93 -3.26 9.44
CA ARG A 6 15.37 -3.23 9.15
C ARG A 6 16.23 -3.48 10.37
N GLU A 7 15.84 -2.97 11.53
CA GLU A 7 16.53 -3.24 12.79
C GLU A 7 16.44 -4.71 13.18
N MET A 8 15.27 -5.33 13.03
CA MET A 8 15.05 -6.74 13.38
C MET A 8 15.68 -7.71 12.36
N TYR A 9 15.65 -7.37 11.08
CA TYR A 9 16.08 -8.24 9.99
C TYR A 9 17.08 -7.53 9.07
N PRO A 10 18.28 -7.17 9.57
CA PRO A 10 19.23 -6.31 8.85
C PRO A 10 19.81 -6.95 7.58
N LYS A 11 19.70 -8.27 7.43
CA LYS A 11 20.23 -9.03 6.29
C LYS A 11 19.14 -9.49 5.31
N ALA A 12 17.86 -9.23 5.61
CA ALA A 12 16.77 -9.63 4.74
C ALA A 12 16.64 -8.67 3.55
N HIS A 13 16.28 -9.21 2.39
CA HIS A 13 15.85 -8.42 1.25
C HIS A 13 14.38 -8.01 1.46
N PHE A 14 14.15 -6.75 1.79
CA PHE A 14 12.84 -6.25 2.21
C PHE A 14 12.17 -5.49 1.08
N VAL A 15 11.03 -6.01 0.61
CA VAL A 15 10.31 -5.49 -0.56
C VAL A 15 8.84 -5.18 -0.26
N THR A 16 8.23 -4.27 -1.02
CA THR A 16 6.80 -3.95 -0.91
C THR A 16 6.13 -3.87 -2.29
N ILE A 17 4.81 -4.02 -2.37
CA ILE A 17 4.10 -3.82 -3.66
C ILE A 17 4.01 -2.34 -4.02
N PHE A 18 3.66 -1.51 -3.03
CA PHE A 18 3.52 -0.06 -3.19
C PHE A 18 4.53 0.67 -2.31
N ALA A 19 5.06 1.79 -2.79
CA ALA A 19 5.91 2.68 -2.00
C ALA A 19 5.50 4.15 -2.15
N LYS A 20 5.40 4.84 -1.01
CA LYS A 20 5.28 6.31 -0.97
C LYS A 20 6.66 6.97 -0.83
N PRO A 21 6.85 8.22 -1.29
CA PRO A 21 8.15 8.89 -1.28
C PRO A 21 8.88 8.85 0.07
N ALA A 22 8.17 9.09 1.18
CA ALA A 22 8.79 9.09 2.51
C ALA A 22 9.29 7.70 2.97
N GLY A 23 8.69 6.62 2.46
CA GLY A 23 9.03 5.24 2.84
C GLY A 23 9.94 4.51 1.86
N ARG A 24 10.01 4.98 0.60
CA ARG A 24 10.78 4.36 -0.48
C ARG A 24 12.27 4.12 -0.15
N PRO A 25 13.01 5.00 0.55
CA PRO A 25 14.41 4.76 0.87
C PRO A 25 14.65 3.62 1.88
N LEU A 26 13.60 3.08 2.50
CA LEU A 26 13.70 2.10 3.58
C LEU A 26 13.51 0.63 3.10
N VAL A 27 13.10 0.45 1.85
CA VAL A 27 12.89 -0.86 1.21
C VAL A 27 13.96 -1.09 0.15
N ASP A 28 14.30 -2.35 -0.13
CA ASP A 28 15.28 -2.70 -1.17
C ASP A 28 14.68 -2.63 -2.56
N ASP A 29 13.40 -3.01 -2.70
CA ASP A 29 12.68 -2.99 -3.98
C ASP A 29 11.18 -2.80 -3.77
N TYR A 30 10.50 -2.31 -4.80
CA TYR A 30 9.04 -2.17 -4.84
C TYR A 30 8.53 -2.07 -6.29
N VAL A 31 7.24 -2.35 -6.50
CA VAL A 31 6.68 -2.43 -7.86
C VAL A 31 6.07 -1.11 -8.34
N ILE A 32 5.26 -0.44 -7.50
CA ILE A 32 4.49 0.75 -7.90
C ILE A 32 4.77 1.93 -6.97
N ASP A 33 5.25 3.03 -7.55
CA ASP A 33 5.33 4.33 -6.87
C ASP A 33 3.93 4.93 -6.73
N ILE A 34 3.62 5.43 -5.53
CA ILE A 34 2.36 6.13 -5.26
C ILE A 34 2.66 7.49 -4.62
N PRO A 35 2.00 8.58 -5.05
CA PRO A 35 2.14 9.89 -4.40
C PRO A 35 1.90 9.84 -2.89
N GLN A 36 2.62 10.69 -2.16
CA GLN A 36 2.56 10.70 -0.69
C GLN A 36 1.14 10.94 -0.16
N ASN A 37 0.37 11.77 -0.87
CA ASN A 37 -1.00 12.17 -0.53
C ASN A 37 -2.09 11.24 -1.07
N THR A 38 -1.74 10.16 -1.79
CA THR A 38 -2.75 9.22 -2.28
C THR A 38 -3.38 8.44 -1.13
N TRP A 39 -4.70 8.38 -1.13
CA TRP A 39 -5.48 7.44 -0.32
C TRP A 39 -5.59 6.11 -1.08
N ILE A 40 -5.11 5.03 -0.48
CA ILE A 40 -5.14 3.68 -1.08
C ILE A 40 -6.14 2.85 -0.29
N GLU A 41 -7.10 2.25 -0.99
CA GLU A 41 -7.95 1.16 -0.47
C GLU A 41 -7.41 -0.17 -1.01
N GLN A 42 -7.22 -1.16 -0.14
CA GLN A 42 -6.78 -2.47 -0.59
C GLN A 42 -7.98 -3.34 -0.94
N PRO A 43 -7.82 -4.36 -1.80
CA PRO A 43 -8.94 -5.22 -2.21
C PRO A 43 -9.66 -5.91 -1.04
N TRP A 44 -8.94 -6.21 0.05
CA TRP A 44 -9.50 -6.85 1.25
C TRP A 44 -10.23 -5.89 2.19
N ASP A 45 -10.07 -4.57 2.00
CA ASP A 45 -10.87 -3.55 2.71
C ASP A 45 -12.20 -3.29 1.98
N MET A 46 -12.32 -3.76 0.74
CA MET A 46 -13.51 -3.62 -0.11
C MET A 46 -14.33 -4.91 -0.14
N GLY A 47 -15.58 -4.80 -0.61
CA GLY A 47 -16.46 -5.95 -0.79
C GLY A 47 -17.56 -5.69 -1.81
N VAL A 48 -18.16 -6.76 -2.31
CA VAL A 48 -19.35 -6.67 -3.16
C VAL A 48 -20.53 -6.29 -2.28
N VAL A 49 -21.07 -5.09 -2.50
CA VAL A 49 -22.19 -4.54 -1.74
C VAL A 49 -23.30 -4.10 -2.69
N PHE A 50 -24.53 -4.08 -2.19
CA PHE A 50 -25.65 -3.51 -2.93
C PHE A 50 -25.42 -2.01 -3.11
N VAL A 51 -25.45 -1.55 -4.36
CA VAL A 51 -25.51 -0.13 -4.72
C VAL A 51 -26.86 0.11 -5.39
N PRO A 52 -27.69 1.04 -4.90
CA PRO A 52 -28.98 1.34 -5.50
C PRO A 52 -28.86 1.72 -6.99
N PRO A 53 -29.89 1.45 -7.81
CA PRO A 53 -29.95 1.95 -9.18
C PRO A 53 -29.79 3.48 -9.23
N ILE A 54 -29.19 3.99 -10.30
CA ILE A 54 -28.99 5.43 -10.50
C ILE A 54 -30.34 6.17 -10.63
N SER A 55 -31.38 5.52 -11.14
CA SER A 55 -32.76 6.01 -11.20
C SER A 55 -33.74 4.94 -10.73
N GLY A 56 -34.73 5.31 -9.93
CA GLY A 56 -35.76 4.43 -9.37
C GLY A 56 -37.11 4.49 -10.10
N ARG A 57 -37.12 4.94 -11.36
CA ARG A 57 -38.29 4.92 -12.24
C ARG A 57 -38.11 3.90 -13.35
#